data_AF-A0A8T7FWS2-F1
#
_entry.id   AF-A0A8T7FWS2-F1
#
_cell.length_a   1.000
_cell.length_b   1.000
_cell.length_c   1.000
_cell.angle_alpha   90.00
_cell.angle_beta   90.00
_cell.angle_gamma   90.00
#
_symmetry.space_group_name_H-M   'P 1'
#
loop_
_entity.id
_entity.type
_entity.pdbx_description
1 polymer ?
#
loop_
_entity_poly.entity_id
_entity_poly.type
_entity_poly.pdbx_seq_one_letter_code
_entity_poly.pdbx_strand_id
1 'polypeptide(L)'
;MYRLACPTTHVEPESPPTLLMQGDKDFLIPLVGTQELYTKLIESGVPAVNVILPWTEDLFDLLLPQLSPPAQSALYDVDRFLAILLNKD
;
A
#
# COMPACT_ATOMS: atom_id res chain seq x y z
N MET A 1 8.30 8.65 -21.75
CA MET A 1 8.29 7.25 -21.23
C MET A 1 8.05 7.22 -19.73
N TYR A 2 8.90 7.78 -18.86
CA TYR A 2 8.72 7.74 -17.39
C TYR A 2 7.32 8.13 -16.92
N ARG A 3 6.77 9.25 -17.40
CA ARG A 3 5.42 9.70 -17.05
C ARG A 3 4.33 8.66 -17.33
N LEU A 4 4.44 7.92 -18.44
CA LEU A 4 3.45 6.89 -18.80
C LEU A 4 3.52 5.65 -17.89
N ALA A 5 4.63 5.45 -17.19
CA ALA A 5 4.82 4.34 -16.25
C ALA A 5 4.52 4.75 -14.80
N CYS A 6 4.25 6.02 -14.52
CA CYS A 6 4.05 6.51 -13.17
C CYS A 6 2.58 6.34 -12.75
N PRO A 7 2.27 5.57 -11.69
CA PRO A 7 0.88 5.32 -11.30
C PRO A 7 0.14 6.60 -10.86
N THR A 8 0.84 7.58 -10.29
CA THR A 8 0.25 8.85 -9.83
C THR A 8 -0.37 9.67 -10.96
N THR A 9 0.04 9.45 -12.22
CA THR A 9 -0.52 10.17 -13.38
C THR A 9 -1.75 9.51 -13.97
N HIS A 10 -2.19 8.38 -13.41
CA HIS A 10 -3.32 7.57 -13.89
C HIS A 10 -4.41 7.40 -12.84
N VAL A 11 -4.33 8.14 -11.73
CA VAL A 11 -5.38 8.15 -10.71
C VAL A 11 -6.56 8.98 -11.21
N GLU A 12 -7.71 8.32 -11.33
CA GLU A 12 -9.00 8.89 -11.72
C GLU A 12 -10.05 8.59 -10.63
N PRO A 13 -11.17 9.34 -10.55
CA PRO A 13 -12.22 9.10 -9.55
C PRO A 13 -12.78 7.67 -9.54
N GLU A 14 -12.76 6.99 -10.69
CA GLU A 14 -13.21 5.61 -10.88
C GLU A 14 -12.15 4.56 -10.50
N SER A 15 -10.96 4.97 -10.07
CA SER A 15 -9.93 4.03 -9.62
C SER A 15 -10.46 3.15 -8.47
N PRO A 16 -10.05 1.88 -8.41
CA PRO A 16 -10.53 1.00 -7.35
C PRO A 16 -10.06 1.47 -5.97
N PRO A 17 -10.80 1.15 -4.90
CA PRO A 17 -10.28 1.28 -3.56
C PRO A 17 -8.90 0.64 -3.44
N THR A 18 -7.96 1.33 -2.81
CA THR A 18 -6.54 0.93 -2.85
C THR A 18 -5.95 0.82 -1.44
N LEU A 19 -5.28 -0.30 -1.18
CA LEU A 19 -4.44 -0.50 0.00
C LEU A 19 -2.98 -0.35 -0.40
N LEU A 20 -2.28 0.55 0.26
CA LEU A 20 -0.85 0.79 0.12
C LEU A 20 -0.14 0.31 1.39
N MET A 21 0.94 -0.43 1.23
CA MET A 21 1.80 -0.90 2.33
C MET A 21 3.24 -0.61 2.00
N GLN A 22 3.99 -0.04 2.95
CA GLN A 22 5.41 0.25 2.76
C GLN A 22 6.14 0.21 4.10
N GLY A 23 7.34 -0.38 4.11
CA GLY A 23 8.24 -0.30 5.25
C GLY A 23 8.90 1.07 5.38
N ASP A 24 9.02 1.60 6.59
CA ASP A 24 9.66 2.91 6.84
C ASP A 24 11.19 2.88 6.81
N LYS A 25 11.79 1.69 6.69
CA LYS A 25 13.24 1.51 6.56
C LYS A 25 13.72 1.06 5.20
N ASP A 26 12.80 0.69 4.29
CA ASP A 26 13.13 0.27 2.91
C ASP A 26 14.18 1.19 2.27
N PHE A 27 15.40 0.66 2.15
CA PHE A 27 16.53 1.40 1.60
C PHE A 27 16.54 1.42 0.06
N LEU A 28 15.80 0.52 -0.59
CA LEU A 28 15.72 0.42 -2.05
C LEU A 28 14.67 1.38 -2.61
N ILE A 29 13.52 1.47 -1.97
CA ILE A 29 12.35 2.20 -2.45
C ILE A 29 11.94 3.28 -1.43
N PRO A 30 12.14 4.57 -1.76
CA PRO A 30 11.77 5.65 -0.86
C PRO A 30 10.27 5.71 -0.57
N LEU A 31 9.93 5.93 0.70
CA LEU A 31 8.55 6.06 1.21
C LEU A 31 7.72 7.15 0.50
N VAL A 32 8.38 8.19 -0.02
CA VAL A 32 7.71 9.36 -0.63
C VAL A 32 6.81 8.98 -1.80
N GLY A 33 7.18 7.99 -2.63
CA GLY A 33 6.36 7.60 -3.78
C GLY A 33 5.01 7.00 -3.36
N THR A 34 5.01 6.18 -2.31
CA THR A 34 3.78 5.61 -1.73
C THR A 34 2.91 6.71 -1.12
N GLN A 35 3.51 7.69 -0.44
CA GLN A 35 2.79 8.83 0.12
C GLN A 35 2.17 9.72 -0.96
N GLU A 36 2.90 10.01 -2.04
CA GLU A 36 2.40 10.78 -3.18
C GLU A 36 1.20 10.10 -3.86
N LEU A 37 1.28 8.78 -4.07
CA LEU A 37 0.16 8.00 -4.63
C LEU A 37 -1.05 8.01 -3.69
N TYR A 38 -0.83 7.82 -2.39
CA TYR A 38 -1.90 7.91 -1.39
C TYR A 38 -2.60 9.27 -1.43
N THR A 39 -1.84 10.37 -1.37
CA THR A 39 -2.40 11.72 -1.44
C THR A 39 -3.22 11.90 -2.71
N LYS A 40 -2.70 11.46 -3.86
CA LYS A 40 -3.41 11.59 -5.14
C LYS A 40 -4.73 10.81 -5.18
N LEU A 41 -4.76 9.60 -4.61
CA LEU A 41 -5.98 8.80 -4.48
C LEU A 41 -7.03 9.52 -3.63
N ILE A 42 -6.64 10.01 -2.45
CA ILE A 42 -7.53 10.75 -1.54
C ILE A 42 -8.07 12.03 -2.19
N GLU A 43 -7.20 12.81 -2.84
CA GLU A 43 -7.61 14.04 -3.55
C GLU A 43 -8.58 13.76 -4.70
N SER A 44 -8.52 12.58 -5.30
CA SER A 44 -9.40 12.17 -6.40
C SER A 44 -10.70 11.51 -5.91
N GLY A 45 -10.93 11.46 -4.59
CA GLY A 45 -12.11 10.84 -3.99
C GLY A 45 -12.06 9.31 -3.95
N VAL A 46 -10.93 8.71 -4.28
CA VAL A 46 -10.75 7.25 -4.28
C VAL A 46 -10.52 6.78 -2.84
N PRO A 47 -11.31 5.83 -2.31
CA PRO A 47 -11.07 5.29 -0.98
C PRO A 47 -9.69 4.62 -0.92
N ALA A 48 -8.81 5.11 -0.06
CA ALA A 48 -7.47 4.56 0.08
C ALA A 48 -7.05 4.40 1.54
N VAL A 49 -6.26 3.37 1.80
CA VAL A 49 -5.62 3.11 3.09
C VAL A 49 -4.11 3.04 2.86
N ASN A 50 -3.33 3.70 3.72
CA ASN A 50 -1.87 3.66 3.69
C ASN A 50 -1.34 3.13 5.02
N VAL A 51 -0.71 1.95 4.98
CA VAL A 51 -0.12 1.29 6.15
C VAL A 51 1.39 1.41 6.06
N ILE A 52 1.99 2.13 7.01
CA ILE A 52 3.44 2.22 7.13
C ILE A 52 3.91 1.24 8.19
N LEU A 53 4.71 0.26 7.76
CA LEU A 53 5.23 -0.80 8.63
C LEU A 53 6.51 -0.29 9.30
N PRO A 54 6.52 -0.12 10.64
CA PRO A 54 7.66 0.43 11.34
C PRO A 54 8.83 -0.56 11.38
N TRP A 55 10.05 -0.04 11.29
CA TRP A 55 11.30 -0.80 11.31
C TRP A 55 11.35 -1.93 10.27
N THR A 56 10.70 -1.72 9.13
CA THR A 56 10.49 -2.75 8.12
C THR A 56 11.21 -2.36 6.83
N GLU A 57 12.01 -3.28 6.33
CA GLU A 57 12.73 -3.20 5.04
C GLU A 57 11.88 -3.78 3.91
N ASP A 58 12.40 -3.72 2.69
CA ASP A 58 11.88 -4.53 1.59
C ASP A 58 11.97 -6.04 1.90
N LEU A 59 11.18 -6.85 1.20
CA LEU A 59 11.19 -8.32 1.30
C LEU A 59 10.98 -8.88 2.73
N PHE A 60 10.36 -8.11 3.63
CA PHE A 60 10.12 -8.47 5.04
C PHE A 60 9.27 -9.75 5.24
N ASP A 61 8.61 -10.22 4.19
CA ASP A 61 7.72 -11.38 4.15
C ASP A 61 8.36 -12.61 3.48
N LEU A 62 9.58 -12.52 2.94
CA LEU A 62 10.21 -13.58 2.17
C LEU A 62 10.67 -14.77 3.02
N LEU A 63 11.18 -14.51 4.23
CA LEU A 63 11.76 -15.53 5.11
C LEU A 63 10.93 -15.69 6.38
N LEU A 64 10.44 -16.92 6.60
CA LEU A 64 9.66 -17.31 7.78
C LEU A 64 8.54 -16.31 8.13
N PRO A 65 7.61 -16.00 7.20
CA PRO A 65 6.58 -14.98 7.43
C PRO A 65 5.66 -15.30 8.62
N GLN A 66 5.54 -16.57 9.02
CA GLN A 66 4.79 -16.97 10.22
C GLN A 66 5.46 -16.52 11.53
N LEU A 67 6.73 -16.13 11.50
CA LEU A 67 7.48 -15.61 12.65
C LEU A 67 7.77 -14.11 12.52
N SER A 68 7.68 -13.55 11.32
CA SER A 68 7.90 -12.12 11.05
C SER A 68 6.68 -11.30 11.50
N PRO A 69 6.82 -10.42 12.51
CA PRO A 69 5.73 -9.54 12.93
C PRO A 69 5.19 -8.64 11.80
N PRO A 70 6.03 -7.94 10.99
CA PRO A 70 5.50 -7.11 9.91
C PRO A 70 4.79 -7.94 8.83
N ALA A 71 5.24 -9.18 8.55
CA ALA A 71 4.54 -10.08 7.63
C ALA A 71 3.15 -10.44 8.12
N GLN A 72 3.00 -10.77 9.40
CA GLN A 72 1.70 -11.08 9.99
C GLN A 72 0.78 -9.86 10.02
N SER A 73 1.30 -8.67 10.37
CA SER A 73 0.53 -7.43 10.33
C SER A 73 0.06 -7.10 8.92
N ALA A 74 0.95 -7.19 7.91
CA ALA A 74 0.59 -6.96 6.52
C ALA A 74 -0.50 -7.93 6.04
N LEU A 75 -0.37 -9.23 6.32
CA LEU A 75 -1.39 -10.22 5.96
C LEU A 75 -2.74 -9.92 6.62
N TYR A 76 -2.74 -9.57 7.91
CA TYR A 76 -3.95 -9.18 8.62
C TYR A 76 -4.64 -7.97 7.97
N ASP A 77 -3.87 -6.94 7.59
CA ASP A 77 -4.41 -5.75 6.95
C ASP A 77 -4.92 -6.02 5.53
N VAL A 78 -4.27 -6.92 4.78
CA VAL A 78 -4.78 -7.41 3.47
C VAL A 78 -6.13 -8.11 3.66
N ASP A 79 -6.21 -9.08 4.58
CA ASP A 79 -7.44 -9.83 4.82
C ASP A 79 -8.57 -8.90 5.26
N ARG A 80 -8.27 -7.95 6.15
CA ARG A 80 -9.23 -6.94 6.61
C ARG A 80 -9.72 -6.05 5.47
N PHE A 81 -8.82 -5.58 4.62
CA PHE A 81 -9.17 -4.74 3.48
C PHE A 81 -10.07 -5.49 2.49
N LEU A 82 -9.70 -6.73 2.13
CA LEU A 82 -10.50 -7.57 1.24
C LEU A 82 -11.87 -7.88 1.84
N ALA A 83 -11.92 -8.18 3.15
CA ALA A 83 -13.20 -8.39 3.84
C ALA A 83 -14.08 -7.14 3.77
N ILE A 84 -13.53 -5.94 3.97
CA ILE A 84 -14.30 -4.69 3.82
C ILE A 84 -14.83 -4.53 2.40
N LEU A 85 -14.03 -4.84 1.37
CA LEU A 85 -14.48 -4.73 -0.03
C LEU A 85 -15.57 -5.73 -0.39
N LEU A 86 -15.49 -6.96 0.11
CA LEU A 86 -16.50 -8.00 -0.13
C LEU A 86 -17.84 -7.71 0.57
N ASN A 87 -17.82 -6.94 1.64
CA ASN A 87 -19.01 -6.55 2.40
C ASN A 87 -19.46 -5.11 2.10
N LYS A 88 -18.96 -4.52 1.01
CA LYS A 88 -19.39 -3.21 0.53
C LYS A 88 -20.59 -3.42 -0.39
N ASP A 89 -21.76 -3.00 0.07
CA ASP A 89 -23.05 -3.14 -0.63
C ASP A 89 -23.03 -2.58 -2.08
#